data_AF-A0A968PE45-F1
#
_entry.id   AF-A0A968PE45-F1
#
_cell.length_a   1.000
_cell.length_b   1.000
_cell.length_c   1.000
_cell.angle_alpha   90.00
_cell.angle_beta   90.00
_cell.angle_gamma   90.00
#
_symmetry.space_group_name_H-M   'P 1'
#
loop_
_entity.id
_entity.type
_entity.pdbx_description
1 polymer ?
#
loop_
_entity_poly.entity_id
_entity_poly.type
_entity_poly.pdbx_seq_one_letter_code
_entity_poly.pdbx_strand_id
1 'polypeptide(L)' 'MHGPDERLDHFEIDYLIDVDADGVDEVLVSSAYYEGRYDNLLEWQDGSWTMSTLAGDGA' A
#
# COMPACT_ATOMS: atom_id res chain seq x y z
N MET A 1 -19.41 -18.08 -11.52
CA MET A 1 -18.66 -16.95 -12.12
C MET A 1 -18.34 -16.01 -10.98
N HIS A 2 -17.11 -16.03 -10.47
CA HIS A 2 -16.65 -14.96 -9.59
C HIS A 2 -16.33 -13.80 -10.52
N GLY A 3 -17.05 -12.69 -10.41
CA GLY A 3 -16.65 -11.43 -11.04
C GLY A 3 -15.30 -10.98 -10.47
N PRO A 4 -14.60 -10.02 -11.12
CA PRO A 4 -13.47 -9.38 -10.47
C PRO A 4 -13.93 -8.93 -9.07
N ASP A 5 -13.22 -9.38 -8.06
CA ASP A 5 -13.48 -9.06 -6.67
C ASP A 5 -13.28 -7.53 -6.55
N GLU A 6 -14.36 -6.74 -6.50
CA GLU A 6 -14.36 -5.24 -6.41
C GLU A 6 -13.48 -4.69 -5.27
N ARG A 7 -12.94 -5.58 -4.45
CA ARG A 7 -11.99 -5.33 -3.36
C ARG A 7 -10.58 -4.98 -3.84
N LEU A 8 -10.20 -5.34 -5.08
CA LEU A 8 -8.84 -5.13 -5.60
C LEU A 8 -8.70 -3.91 -6.51
N ASP A 9 -9.81 -3.28 -6.91
CA ASP A 9 -9.81 -2.15 -7.87
C ASP A 9 -9.38 -0.82 -7.23
N HIS A 10 -9.11 -0.82 -5.93
CA HIS A 10 -8.88 0.38 -5.13
C HIS A 10 -7.41 0.61 -4.76
N PHE A 11 -6.49 -0.24 -5.22
CA PHE A 11 -5.06 -0.12 -4.94
C PHE A 11 -4.30 0.34 -6.19
N GLU A 12 -3.59 1.46 -6.05
CA GLU A 12 -2.66 1.97 -7.05
C GLU A 12 -1.24 1.84 -6.50
N ILE A 13 -0.33 1.26 -7.30
CA ILE A 13 1.11 1.28 -6.99
C ILE A 13 1.66 2.59 -7.53
N ASP A 14 2.09 3.48 -6.63
CA ASP A 14 2.53 4.82 -7.00
C ASP A 14 4.03 4.86 -7.30
N TYR A 15 4.85 4.34 -6.38
CA TYR A 15 6.31 4.45 -6.46
C TYR A 15 7.01 3.22 -5.88
N LEU A 16 8.21 2.96 -6.41
CA LEU A 16 9.25 2.17 -5.76
C LEU A 16 10.25 3.15 -5.16
N ILE A 17 10.45 3.09 -3.85
CA ILE A 17 11.30 4.04 -3.11
C ILE A 17 11.93 3.33 -1.91
N ASP A 18 13.23 3.55 -1.72
CA ASP A 18 13.96 3.18 -0.50
C ASP A 18 13.86 4.34 0.51
N VAL A 19 12.94 4.22 1.47
CA VAL A 19 12.59 5.25 2.46
C VAL A 19 13.54 5.23 3.66
N ASP A 20 14.04 4.05 4.03
CA ASP A 20 14.83 3.85 5.24
C ASP A 20 16.36 3.73 4.98
N ALA A 21 16.75 3.71 3.71
CA ALA A 21 18.12 3.61 3.19
C ALA A 21 18.80 2.26 3.46
N ASP A 22 18.05 1.16 3.51
CA ASP A 22 18.59 -0.20 3.66
C ASP A 22 19.04 -0.85 2.33
N GLY A 23 18.69 -0.23 1.19
CA GLY A 23 19.02 -0.70 -0.15
C GLY A 23 17.99 -1.64 -0.78
N VAL A 24 16.83 -1.83 -0.16
CA VAL A 24 15.64 -2.48 -0.69
C VAL A 24 14.64 -1.38 -1.10
N ASP A 25 13.94 -1.57 -2.21
CA ASP A 25 12.88 -0.64 -2.61
C ASP A 25 11.55 -1.06 -1.94
N GLU A 26 10.89 -0.13 -1.23
CA GLU A 26 9.53 -0.29 -0.76
C GLU A 26 8.50 0.10 -1.81
N VAL A 27 7.30 -0.47 -1.70
CA VAL A 27 6.17 -0.14 -2.56
C VAL A 27 5.25 0.84 -1.84
N LEU A 28 5.12 2.06 -2.38
CA LEU A 28 4.07 2.98 -1.96
C LEU A 28 2.76 2.61 -2.66
N VAL A 29 1.74 2.33 -1.86
CA VAL A 29 0.41 1.94 -2.33
C VAL A 29 -0.63 2.91 -1.80
N SER A 30 -1.30 3.63 -2.71
CA SER A 30 -2.52 4.36 -2.39
C SER A 30 -3.71 3.41 -2.39
N SER A 31 -4.51 3.43 -1.33
CA SER A 31 -5.81 2.77 -1.30
C SER A 31 -6.93 3.79 -1.08
N ALA A 32 -7.99 3.71 -1.87
CA ALA A 32 -9.17 4.54 -1.69
C ALA A 32 -10.37 3.64 -1.43
N TYR A 33 -10.96 3.68 -0.24
CA TYR A 33 -12.20 2.96 0.04
C TYR A 33 -13.30 3.94 0.46
N TYR A 34 -14.53 3.44 0.60
CA TYR A 34 -15.71 4.26 0.98
C TYR A 34 -15.49 5.18 2.19
N GLU A 35 -14.51 4.88 3.04
CA GLU A 35 -14.19 5.60 4.28
C GLU A 35 -13.08 6.65 4.14
N GLY A 36 -12.32 6.66 3.03
CA GLY A 36 -11.21 7.60 2.82
C GLY A 36 -10.10 7.07 1.91
N ARG A 37 -9.10 7.90 1.66
CA ARG A 37 -7.84 7.57 0.99
C ARG A 37 -6.74 7.36 2.03
N TYR A 38 -5.93 6.33 1.81
CA TYR A 38 -4.79 5.98 2.66
C TYR A 38 -3.56 5.75 1.79
N ASP A 39 -2.44 6.30 2.22
CA ASP A 39 -1.13 6.03 1.63
C ASP A 39 -0.40 5.02 2.53
N ASN A 40 -0.08 3.86 1.97
CA ASN A 40 0.52 2.74 2.70
C ASN A 40 1.89 2.41 2.13
N LEU A 41 2.85 2.13 3.00
CA LEU A 41 4.15 1.59 2.65
C LEU A 41 4.11 0.08 2.83
N LEU A 42 4.35 -0.67 1.75
CA LEU A 42 4.52 -2.11 1.76
C LEU A 42 6.01 -2.42 1.64
N GLU A 43 6.52 -3.17 2.61
CA GLU A 43 7.94 -3.37 2.82
C GLU A 43 8.25 -4.85 3.08
N TRP A 44 9.43 -5.31 2.66
CA TRP A 44 9.89 -6.67 2.94
C TRP A 44 10.92 -6.65 4.07
N GLN A 45 10.48 -6.98 5.29
CA GLN A 45 11.33 -7.05 6.47
C GLN A 45 11.37 -8.47 7.05
N ASP A 46 12.56 -8.91 7.44
CA ASP A 46 12.77 -10.16 8.18
C ASP A 46 12.14 -11.41 7.52
N GLY A 47 12.07 -11.43 6.19
CA GLY A 47 11.49 -12.53 5.43
C GLY A 47 9.96 -12.51 5.35
N SER A 48 9.33 -11.37 5.63
CA SER A 48 7.88 -11.19 5.58
C SER A 48 7.49 -9.82 5.01
N TRP A 49 6.31 -9.75 4.39
CA TRP A 49 5.72 -8.48 3.97
C TRP A 49 5.05 -7.79 5.16
N THR A 50 5.40 -6.54 5.40
CA THR A 50 4.78 -5.65 6.39
C THR A 50 4.11 -4.48 5.68
N MET A 51 3.00 -3.99 6.20
CA MET A 51 2.30 -2.82 5.67
C MET A 51 2.07 -1.80 6.77
N SER A 52 2.45 -0.55 6.51
CA SER A 52 2.31 0.57 7.43
C SER A 52 1.57 1.72 6.76
N THR A 53 0.61 2.32 7.45
CA THR A 53 -0.10 3.52 6.96
C THR A 53 0.69 4.77 7.28
N LEU A 54 1.06 5.54 6.25
CA LEU A 54 1.82 6.79 6.37
C LEU A 54 0.89 7.99 6.57
N ALA A 55 -0.22 8.01 5.83
CA ALA A 55 -1.22 9.07 5.87
C ALA A 55 -2.61 8.48 5.57
N GLY A 56 -3.65 9.10 6.14
CA GLY A 56 -5.04 8.74 5.88
C GLY A 56 -5.97 9.89 6.25
N ASP A 57 -7.01 10.09 5.43
CA ASP A 57 -8.03 11.13 5.62
C ASP A 57 -9.40 10.57 6.03
N GLY A 58 -9.45 9.30 6.42
CA GLY A 58 -10.69 8.64 6.81
C GLY A 58 -11.34 9.24 8.06
N ALA A 59 -12.68 9.23 8.05
CA ALA A 59 -13.55 9.86 9.05
C ALA A 59 -13.52 9.21 10.44
#